data_AF-X6NR05-F1
#
_entry.id   AF-X6NR05-F1
#
_cell.length_a   1.000
_cell.length_b   1.000
_cell.length_c   1.000
_cell.angle_alpha   90.00
_cell.angle_beta   90.00
_cell.angle_gamma   90.00
#
_symmetry.space_group_name_H-M   'P 1'
#
loop_
_entity.id
_entity.type
_entity.pdbx_description
1 polymer ?
#
loop_
_entity_poly.entity_id
_entity_poly.type
_entity_poly.pdbx_seq_one_letter_code
_entity_poly.pdbx_strand_id
1 'polypeptide(L)'
;MTSSAYTNNGRSASPNLYNTLSNGSNKSQSPLPQNKSQYETGGTMTNGWGSSNEEMSDAMKMVDSMQSRTTESSKVLSEMEERILKDSSFGRHENADKWSTLEVCHWLNSIYLNKYANNFSSLSIDGSILLNDLDENMLTTELGIKKIHLKKCLREISKLKEAVQSVQDTQNMFIDLIEKRGTEMNKNGRIEELERQVASLEQINSKLKGNLQILSQWTKQNQTSSQAAQDSNSQNSSKVDDALQNPSQANENDS
;
A
#
# COMPACT_ATOMS: atom_id res chain seq x y z
N MET A 1 22.30 -35.59 -4.36
CA MET A 1 22.76 -35.19 -5.71
C MET A 1 21.52 -34.76 -6.46
N THR A 2 21.09 -33.51 -6.47
CA THR A 2 21.69 -32.38 -7.20
C THR A 2 21.36 -31.05 -6.50
N SER A 3 22.39 -30.29 -6.13
CA SER A 3 22.25 -28.92 -5.61
C SER A 3 22.22 -27.94 -6.77
N SER A 4 21.16 -27.16 -6.89
CA SER A 4 21.05 -26.07 -7.87
C SER A 4 21.29 -24.74 -7.16
N ALA A 5 22.46 -24.17 -7.40
CA ALA A 5 22.87 -22.87 -6.90
C ALA A 5 22.59 -21.81 -7.97
N TYR A 6 21.56 -20.98 -7.75
CA TYR A 6 21.35 -19.75 -8.52
C TYR A 6 21.98 -18.59 -7.77
N THR A 7 23.21 -18.23 -8.13
CA THR A 7 23.83 -16.96 -7.74
C THR A 7 23.35 -15.86 -8.68
N ASN A 8 22.50 -14.98 -8.17
CA ASN A 8 21.97 -13.82 -8.87
C ASN A 8 22.98 -12.65 -8.75
N ASN A 9 23.84 -12.48 -9.75
CA ASN A 9 24.76 -11.34 -9.87
C ASN A 9 24.11 -10.26 -10.74
N GLY A 10 23.26 -9.43 -10.14
CA GLY A 10 22.68 -8.24 -10.75
C GLY A 10 23.32 -6.96 -10.21
N ARG A 11 24.61 -6.73 -10.50
CA ARG A 11 25.22 -5.41 -10.31
C ARG A 11 24.79 -4.50 -11.46
N SER A 12 23.72 -3.72 -11.23
CA SER A 12 23.36 -2.59 -12.07
C SER A 12 24.43 -1.50 -11.94
N ALA A 13 25.26 -1.36 -12.96
CA ALA A 13 26.16 -0.23 -13.11
C ALA A 13 25.34 1.04 -13.31
N SER A 14 25.38 1.94 -12.33
CA SER A 14 24.85 3.30 -12.46
C SER A 14 25.66 4.06 -13.54
N PRO A 15 25.02 4.63 -14.57
CA PRO A 15 25.71 5.53 -15.48
C PRO A 15 25.97 6.86 -14.75
N ASN A 16 27.25 7.16 -14.55
CA ASN A 16 27.71 8.43 -14.01
C ASN A 16 27.51 9.51 -15.11
N LEU A 17 26.39 10.25 -15.05
CA LEU A 17 25.99 11.25 -16.05
C LEU A 17 26.23 12.68 -15.57
N TYR A 18 27.46 13.03 -15.17
CA TYR A 18 27.85 14.45 -15.06
C TYR A 18 29.31 14.64 -15.42
N ASN A 19 29.62 14.70 -16.72
CA ASN A 19 30.78 15.45 -17.19
C ASN A 19 30.65 15.79 -18.68
N THR A 20 30.20 17.01 -18.99
CA THR A 20 30.57 17.73 -20.24
C THR A 20 30.07 19.18 -20.18
N LEU A 21 30.78 20.01 -19.42
CA LEU A 21 30.84 21.45 -19.71
C LEU A 21 31.73 21.63 -20.94
N SER A 22 31.14 21.52 -22.13
CA SER A 22 31.75 21.98 -23.37
C SER A 22 31.38 23.43 -23.60
N ASN A 23 32.39 24.27 -23.45
CA ASN A 23 32.39 25.70 -23.65
C ASN A 23 32.26 25.99 -25.16
N GLY A 24 31.02 26.13 -25.65
CA GLY A 24 30.70 26.38 -27.06
C GLY A 24 30.28 27.83 -27.29
N SER A 25 31.24 28.74 -27.36
CA SER A 25 31.05 30.13 -27.77
C SER A 25 30.71 30.22 -29.27
N ASN A 26 29.43 30.02 -29.63
CA ASN A 26 28.94 30.37 -30.96
C ASN A 26 28.25 31.74 -30.93
N LYS A 27 29.05 32.73 -31.29
CA LYS A 27 28.69 34.13 -31.52
C LYS A 27 27.96 34.23 -32.87
N SER A 28 26.68 33.90 -32.90
CA SER A 28 25.81 34.20 -34.05
C SER A 28 25.18 35.58 -33.87
N GLN A 29 25.82 36.58 -34.48
CA GLN A 29 25.27 37.92 -34.66
C GLN A 29 23.96 37.82 -35.45
N SER A 30 22.84 38.15 -34.81
CA SER A 30 21.61 38.48 -35.52
C SER A 30 21.61 39.98 -35.86
N PRO A 31 21.20 40.35 -37.08
CA PRO A 31 21.16 41.75 -37.51
C PRO A 31 20.05 42.52 -36.77
N LEU A 32 20.40 43.72 -36.29
CA LEU A 32 19.45 44.65 -35.69
C LEU A 32 18.32 45.01 -36.67
N PRO A 33 17.06 45.11 -36.21
CA PRO A 33 16.00 45.73 -36.99
C PRO A 33 16.27 47.23 -37.11
N GLN A 34 16.47 47.71 -38.34
CA GLN A 34 16.48 49.13 -38.68
C GLN A 34 15.08 49.71 -38.43
N ASN A 35 14.91 50.33 -37.26
CA ASN A 35 13.72 51.10 -36.94
C ASN A 35 13.81 52.47 -37.63
N LYS A 36 13.18 52.59 -38.80
CA LYS A 36 12.90 53.88 -39.44
C LYS A 36 11.68 54.49 -38.73
N SER A 37 11.91 55.31 -37.72
CA SER A 37 10.90 56.28 -37.28
C SER A 37 11.40 57.68 -37.60
N GLN A 38 10.76 58.28 -38.60
CA GLN A 38 10.67 59.73 -38.76
C GLN A 38 10.13 60.31 -37.45
N TYR A 39 10.88 61.24 -36.87
CA TYR A 39 10.33 62.21 -35.93
C TYR A 39 10.51 63.58 -36.57
N GLU A 40 9.37 64.20 -36.84
CA GLU A 40 9.27 65.59 -37.21
C GLU A 40 9.80 66.45 -36.08
N THR A 41 10.60 67.42 -36.50
CA THR A 41 11.33 68.39 -35.70
C THR A 41 10.39 69.56 -35.43
N GLY A 42 9.75 69.55 -34.25
CA GLY A 42 9.03 70.68 -33.68
C GLY A 42 9.70 71.10 -32.37
N GLY A 43 10.75 71.92 -32.47
CA GLY A 43 11.61 72.31 -31.37
C GLY A 43 10.93 73.23 -30.36
N THR A 44 10.92 72.79 -29.10
CA THR A 44 10.80 73.69 -27.94
C THR A 44 12.13 73.61 -27.22
N MET A 45 13.00 74.61 -27.44
CA MET A 45 14.30 74.70 -26.75
C MET A 45 14.07 75.11 -25.30
N THR A 46 14.05 74.12 -24.42
CA THR A 46 14.16 74.34 -22.97
C THR A 46 15.58 73.95 -22.55
N ASN A 47 16.29 74.91 -21.98
CA ASN A 47 17.65 74.74 -21.46
C ASN A 47 17.62 73.79 -20.25
N GLY A 48 17.97 72.52 -20.45
CA GLY A 48 17.85 71.46 -19.44
C GLY A 48 19.18 70.79 -19.11
N TRP A 49 20.12 71.52 -18.47
CA TRP A 49 21.34 70.94 -17.88
C TRP A 49 21.11 70.32 -16.48
N GLY A 50 19.85 70.11 -16.08
CA GLY A 50 19.46 69.53 -14.79
C GLY A 50 19.08 68.04 -14.81
N SER A 51 19.11 67.37 -15.95
CA SER A 51 18.46 66.05 -16.15
C SER A 51 19.32 64.82 -15.83
N SER A 52 20.65 64.96 -15.70
CA SER A 52 21.54 63.80 -15.58
C SER A 52 21.51 63.10 -14.22
N ASN A 53 21.12 63.80 -13.14
CA ASN A 53 21.06 63.19 -11.81
C ASN A 53 19.83 62.29 -11.62
N GLU A 54 18.73 62.58 -12.31
CA GLU A 54 17.49 61.81 -12.18
C GLU A 54 17.58 60.46 -12.91
N GLU A 55 18.12 60.47 -14.13
CA GLU A 55 18.34 59.25 -14.94
C GLU A 55 19.28 58.24 -14.26
N MET A 56 20.34 58.73 -13.61
CA MET A 56 21.27 57.86 -12.87
C MET A 56 20.61 57.22 -11.65
N SER A 57 19.72 57.95 -10.97
CA SER A 57 18.99 57.43 -9.81
C SER A 57 18.03 56.30 -10.20
N ASP A 58 17.38 56.41 -11.35
CA ASP A 58 16.47 55.36 -11.84
C ASP A 58 17.21 54.14 -12.39
N ALA A 59 18.36 54.35 -13.04
CA ALA A 59 19.25 53.25 -13.43
C ALA A 59 19.74 52.46 -12.20
N MET A 60 20.09 53.15 -11.12
CA MET A 60 20.54 52.50 -9.88
C MET A 60 19.42 51.63 -9.26
N LYS A 61 18.18 52.14 -9.20
CA LYS A 61 17.03 51.35 -8.70
C LYS A 61 16.79 50.07 -9.52
N MET A 62 16.98 50.12 -10.84
CA MET A 62 16.85 48.92 -11.67
C MET A 62 17.96 47.90 -11.39
N VAL A 63 19.20 48.36 -11.21
CA VAL A 63 20.33 47.50 -10.85
C VAL A 63 20.09 46.83 -9.51
N ASP A 64 19.63 47.59 -8.51
CA ASP A 64 19.32 47.04 -7.18
C ASP A 64 18.19 46.00 -7.24
N SER A 65 17.14 46.26 -8.04
CA SER A 65 16.07 45.29 -8.26
C SER A 65 16.56 44.02 -8.98
N MET A 66 17.51 44.15 -9.92
CA MET A 66 18.07 43.00 -10.63
C MET A 66 18.99 42.19 -9.72
N GLN A 67 19.87 42.84 -8.97
CA GLN A 67 20.73 42.20 -7.98
C GLN A 67 19.91 41.45 -6.93
N SER A 68 18.87 42.08 -6.38
CA SER A 68 18.00 41.47 -5.37
C SER A 68 17.32 40.18 -5.87
N ARG A 69 16.85 40.16 -7.12
CA ARG A 69 16.27 38.95 -7.73
C ARG A 69 17.30 37.84 -7.93
N THR A 70 18.52 38.22 -8.27
CA THR A 70 19.63 37.28 -8.51
C THR A 70 20.08 36.64 -7.20
N THR A 71 20.19 37.43 -6.13
CA THR A 71 20.57 36.93 -4.80
C THR A 71 19.53 36.00 -4.22
N GLU A 72 18.24 36.32 -4.36
CA GLU A 72 17.17 35.45 -3.85
C GLU A 72 17.13 34.10 -4.59
N SER A 73 17.25 34.15 -5.92
CA SER A 73 17.31 32.93 -6.73
C SER A 73 18.52 32.05 -6.36
N SER A 74 19.68 32.68 -6.11
CA SER A 74 20.88 31.97 -5.66
C SER A 74 20.69 31.34 -4.28
N LYS A 75 20.06 32.05 -3.35
CA LYS A 75 19.81 31.58 -1.98
C LYS A 75 18.90 30.35 -1.97
N VAL A 76 17.80 30.38 -2.75
CA VAL A 76 16.89 29.24 -2.88
C VAL A 76 17.60 28.01 -3.45
N LEU A 77 18.47 28.19 -4.44
CA LEU A 77 19.27 27.09 -5.01
C LEU A 77 20.24 26.51 -3.97
N SER A 78 20.96 27.35 -3.23
CA SER A 78 21.86 26.88 -2.17
C SER A 78 21.13 26.13 -1.06
N GLU A 79 19.96 26.61 -0.62
CA GLU A 79 19.14 25.91 0.38
C GLU A 79 18.66 24.55 -0.17
N MET A 80 18.24 24.51 -1.44
CA MET A 80 17.80 23.27 -2.09
C MET A 80 18.93 22.24 -2.15
N GLU A 81 20.14 22.63 -2.55
CA GLU A 81 21.32 21.76 -2.59
C GLU A 81 21.69 21.23 -1.20
N GLU A 82 21.64 22.08 -0.17
CA GLU A 82 21.89 21.67 1.22
C GLU A 82 20.89 20.60 1.68
N ARG A 83 19.59 20.77 1.38
CA ARG A 83 18.56 19.79 1.75
C ARG A 83 18.72 18.48 1.02
N ILE A 84 19.07 18.52 -0.27
CA ILE A 84 19.37 17.31 -1.06
C ILE A 84 20.51 16.51 -0.42
N LEU A 85 21.56 17.19 0.08
CA LEU A 85 22.69 16.53 0.74
C LEU A 85 22.34 15.96 2.11
N LYS A 86 21.43 16.61 2.84
CA LYS A 86 21.05 16.23 4.20
C LYS A 86 19.99 15.15 4.26
N ASP A 87 19.05 15.16 3.33
CA ASP A 87 17.90 14.26 3.30
C ASP A 87 17.92 13.39 2.03
N SER A 88 18.20 12.10 2.21
CA SER A 88 18.21 11.12 1.12
C SER A 88 16.82 10.82 0.55
N SER A 89 15.76 11.26 1.23
CA SER A 89 14.38 11.15 0.76
C SER A 89 13.89 12.38 0.01
N PHE A 90 14.70 13.45 -0.06
CA PHE A 90 14.34 14.70 -0.72
C PHE A 90 13.97 14.48 -2.18
N GLY A 91 12.75 14.89 -2.57
CA GLY A 91 12.28 14.80 -3.95
C GLY A 91 12.05 13.37 -4.45
N ARG A 92 11.97 12.37 -3.56
CA ARG A 92 11.57 11.00 -3.94
C ARG A 92 10.10 10.97 -4.33
N HIS A 93 9.79 10.45 -5.51
CA HIS A 93 8.43 10.43 -6.06
C HIS A 93 7.46 9.62 -5.20
N GLU A 94 7.96 8.59 -4.51
CA GLU A 94 7.19 7.74 -3.60
C GLU A 94 6.61 8.50 -2.40
N ASN A 95 7.21 9.63 -2.04
CA ASN A 95 6.83 10.48 -0.92
C ASN A 95 6.26 11.83 -1.40
N ALA A 96 5.79 11.92 -2.64
CA ALA A 96 5.34 13.17 -3.23
C ALA A 96 4.14 13.80 -2.50
N ASP A 97 3.37 13.02 -1.74
CA ASP A 97 2.30 13.49 -0.86
C ASP A 97 2.81 14.35 0.31
N LYS A 98 4.07 14.17 0.71
CA LYS A 98 4.71 14.86 1.85
C LYS A 98 5.72 15.91 1.43
N TRP A 99 5.83 16.17 0.12
CA TRP A 99 6.77 17.16 -0.36
C TRP A 99 6.48 18.54 0.20
N SER A 100 7.55 19.20 0.62
CA SER A 100 7.55 20.63 0.87
C SER A 100 7.44 21.43 -0.44
N THR A 101 7.07 22.70 -0.35
CA THR A 101 7.06 23.63 -1.50
C THR A 101 8.40 23.65 -2.25
N LEU A 102 9.52 23.53 -1.53
CA LEU A 102 10.86 23.50 -2.13
C LEU A 102 11.09 22.23 -2.97
N GLU A 103 10.60 21.08 -2.53
CA GLU A 103 10.67 19.82 -3.30
C GLU A 103 9.79 19.87 -4.54
N VAL A 104 8.62 20.52 -4.47
CA VAL A 104 7.79 20.79 -5.65
C VAL A 104 8.53 21.66 -6.67
N CYS A 105 9.21 22.72 -6.22
CA CYS A 105 10.04 23.56 -7.08
C CYS A 105 11.21 22.77 -7.70
N HIS A 106 11.86 21.90 -6.93
CA HIS A 106 12.90 21.00 -7.42
C HIS A 106 12.37 20.05 -8.50
N TRP A 107 11.19 19.45 -8.29
CA TRP A 107 10.53 18.61 -9.28
C TRP A 107 10.16 19.38 -10.55
N LEU A 108 9.65 20.61 -10.44
CA LEU A 108 9.40 21.47 -11.62
C LEU A 108 10.68 21.70 -12.42
N ASN A 109 11.83 21.84 -11.75
CA ASN A 109 13.12 21.94 -12.41
C ASN A 109 13.48 20.65 -13.16
N SER A 110 13.28 19.48 -12.55
CA SER A 110 13.59 18.17 -13.16
C SER A 110 12.76 17.87 -14.41
N ILE A 111 11.54 18.42 -14.51
CA ILE A 111 10.67 18.30 -15.70
C ILE A 111 10.77 19.48 -16.68
N TYR A 112 11.78 20.35 -16.53
CA TYR A 112 12.02 21.53 -17.37
C TYR A 112 10.87 22.55 -17.37
N LEU A 113 10.20 22.71 -16.23
CA LEU A 113 9.14 23.69 -15.99
C LEU A 113 9.52 24.71 -14.89
N ASN A 114 10.83 24.87 -14.62
CA ASN A 114 11.39 25.77 -13.60
C ASN A 114 10.88 27.22 -13.69
N LYS A 115 10.54 27.72 -14.88
CA LYS A 115 9.99 29.08 -15.05
C LYS A 115 8.67 29.32 -14.29
N TYR A 116 7.95 28.25 -13.93
CA TYR A 116 6.72 28.34 -13.14
C TYR A 116 6.97 28.14 -11.64
N ALA A 117 8.19 27.77 -11.22
CA ALA A 117 8.50 27.46 -9.82
C ALA A 117 8.21 28.62 -8.87
N ASN A 118 8.43 29.86 -9.31
CA ASN A 118 8.11 31.05 -8.50
C ASN A 118 6.61 31.15 -8.19
N ASN A 119 5.73 30.82 -9.14
CA ASN A 119 4.29 30.87 -8.92
C ASN A 119 3.85 29.79 -7.92
N PHE A 120 4.38 28.57 -8.07
CA PHE A 120 4.14 27.47 -7.12
C PHE A 120 4.65 27.83 -5.72
N SER A 121 5.85 28.41 -5.62
CA SER A 121 6.42 28.86 -4.35
C SER A 121 5.60 29.98 -3.71
N SER A 122 5.19 30.98 -4.49
CA SER A 122 4.42 32.13 -3.99
C SER A 122 3.03 31.74 -3.47
N LEU A 123 2.41 30.73 -4.07
CA LEU A 123 1.13 30.18 -3.64
C LEU A 123 1.29 29.04 -2.62
N SER A 124 2.52 28.80 -2.14
CA SER A 124 2.84 27.74 -1.16
C SER A 124 2.32 26.36 -1.56
N ILE A 125 2.40 26.03 -2.85
CA ILE A 125 1.95 24.73 -3.37
C ILE A 125 2.91 23.65 -2.88
N ASP A 126 2.44 22.81 -1.98
CA ASP A 126 3.14 21.64 -1.46
C ASP A 126 2.73 20.35 -2.20
N GLY A 127 3.27 19.22 -1.77
CA GLY A 127 2.99 17.91 -2.35
C GLY A 127 1.52 17.49 -2.27
N SER A 128 0.85 17.77 -1.14
CA SER A 128 -0.55 17.43 -0.94
C SER A 128 -1.44 18.22 -1.90
N ILE A 129 -1.24 19.53 -2.01
CA ILE A 129 -2.00 20.41 -2.92
C ILE A 129 -1.71 20.02 -4.38
N LEU A 130 -0.43 19.80 -4.72
CA LEU A 130 0.00 19.40 -6.07
C LEU A 130 -0.73 18.16 -6.57
N LEU A 131 -0.88 17.15 -5.70
CA LEU A 131 -1.51 15.89 -6.07
C LEU A 131 -3.04 15.97 -6.00
N ASN A 132 -3.61 16.59 -4.98
CA ASN A 132 -5.05 16.43 -4.71
C ASN A 132 -5.89 17.58 -5.27
N ASP A 133 -5.36 18.80 -5.32
CA ASP A 133 -6.17 20.00 -5.50
C ASP A 133 -5.92 20.72 -6.84
N LEU A 134 -4.81 20.43 -7.52
CA LEU A 134 -4.51 21.05 -8.81
C LEU A 134 -5.28 20.39 -9.97
N ASP A 135 -6.15 21.19 -10.59
CA ASP A 135 -6.84 20.88 -11.83
C ASP A 135 -6.34 21.73 -13.02
N GLU A 136 -6.88 21.48 -14.22
CA GLU A 136 -6.49 22.23 -15.43
C GLU A 136 -6.76 23.74 -15.30
N ASN A 137 -7.84 24.12 -14.60
CA ASN A 137 -8.24 25.49 -14.43
C ASN A 137 -7.26 26.23 -13.50
N MET A 138 -6.99 25.70 -12.30
CA MET A 138 -6.03 26.24 -11.33
C MET A 138 -4.62 26.39 -11.93
N LEU A 139 -4.16 25.40 -12.71
CA LEU A 139 -2.86 25.47 -13.38
C LEU A 139 -2.78 26.64 -14.38
N THR A 140 -3.89 26.97 -15.06
CA THR A 140 -3.89 28.01 -16.10
C THR A 140 -4.23 29.40 -15.57
N THR A 141 -5.21 29.52 -14.66
CA THR A 141 -5.67 30.80 -14.11
C THR A 141 -4.74 31.29 -13.00
N GLU A 142 -4.51 30.47 -11.98
CA GLU A 142 -3.76 30.88 -10.78
C GLU A 142 -2.26 30.76 -10.99
N LEU A 143 -1.81 29.63 -11.56
CA LEU A 143 -0.38 29.35 -11.73
C LEU A 143 0.18 29.87 -13.06
N GLY A 144 -0.67 30.36 -13.97
CA GLY A 144 -0.26 30.98 -15.23
C GLY A 144 0.46 30.03 -16.20
N ILE A 145 0.23 28.71 -16.10
CA ILE A 145 0.83 27.74 -16.99
C ILE A 145 0.25 27.91 -18.40
N LYS A 146 1.11 28.16 -19.38
CA LYS A 146 0.70 28.24 -20.79
C LYS A 146 0.10 26.90 -21.24
N LYS A 147 -0.98 26.94 -22.03
CA LYS A 147 -1.68 25.75 -22.58
C LYS A 147 -0.75 24.71 -23.21
N ILE A 148 0.35 25.13 -23.84
CA ILE A 148 1.35 24.22 -24.44
C ILE A 148 2.12 23.39 -23.41
N HIS A 149 2.32 23.89 -22.18
CA HIS A 149 3.01 23.17 -21.10
C HIS A 149 2.03 22.41 -20.18
N LEU A 150 0.75 22.78 -20.21
CA LEU A 150 -0.30 22.24 -19.34
C LEU A 150 -0.42 20.72 -19.42
N LYS A 151 -0.54 20.18 -20.64
CA LYS A 151 -0.61 18.72 -20.86
C LYS A 151 0.63 17.97 -20.36
N LYS A 152 1.81 18.60 -20.45
CA LYS A 152 3.05 18.01 -19.90
C LYS A 152 2.98 17.97 -18.38
N CYS A 153 2.63 19.09 -17.74
CA CYS A 153 2.52 19.19 -16.29
C CYS A 153 1.54 18.17 -15.72
N LEU A 154 0.31 18.10 -16.25
CA LEU A 154 -0.70 17.12 -15.82
C LEU A 154 -0.21 15.67 -15.95
N ARG A 155 0.47 15.32 -17.04
CA ARG A 155 1.03 13.97 -17.22
C ARG A 155 2.10 13.64 -16.18
N GLU A 156 2.98 14.59 -15.85
CA GLU A 156 3.98 14.36 -14.81
C GLU A 156 3.34 14.29 -13.41
N ILE A 157 2.27 15.05 -13.13
CA ILE A 157 1.47 14.90 -11.90
C ILE A 157 0.84 13.50 -11.83
N SER A 158 0.28 12.98 -12.92
CA SER A 158 -0.26 11.61 -12.96
C SER A 158 0.79 10.56 -12.60
N LYS A 159 2.02 10.69 -13.11
CA LYS A 159 3.12 9.78 -12.74
C LYS A 159 3.48 9.86 -11.26
N LEU A 160 3.43 11.06 -10.65
CA LEU A 160 3.65 11.19 -9.21
C LEU A 160 2.55 10.49 -8.41
N LYS A 161 1.28 10.65 -8.82
CA LYS A 161 0.15 9.92 -8.20
C LYS A 161 0.35 8.42 -8.26
N GLU A 162 0.73 7.89 -9.43
CA GLU A 162 1.02 6.46 -9.61
C GLU A 162 2.16 5.98 -8.72
N ALA A 163 3.24 6.77 -8.59
CA ALA A 163 4.37 6.43 -7.73
C ALA A 163 3.96 6.35 -6.26
N VAL A 164 3.22 7.34 -5.75
CA VAL A 164 2.70 7.35 -4.38
C VAL A 164 1.74 6.18 -4.14
N GLN A 165 0.80 5.96 -5.07
CA GLN A 165 -0.18 4.87 -4.97
C GLN A 165 0.49 3.50 -4.93
N SER A 166 1.53 3.27 -5.74
CA SER A 166 2.22 1.97 -5.78
C SER A 166 2.85 1.57 -4.44
N VAL A 167 3.34 2.55 -3.67
CA VAL A 167 3.89 2.32 -2.32
C VAL A 167 2.77 2.02 -1.33
N GLN A 168 1.66 2.75 -1.40
CA GLN A 168 0.49 2.50 -0.57
C GLN A 168 -0.11 1.11 -0.85
N ASP A 169 -0.22 0.71 -2.11
CA ASP A 169 -0.71 -0.61 -2.51
C ASP A 169 0.20 -1.73 -1.98
N THR A 170 1.52 -1.52 -2.03
CA THR A 170 2.49 -2.48 -1.47
C THR A 170 2.37 -2.59 0.05
N GLN A 171 2.16 -1.46 0.75
CA GLN A 171 1.94 -1.45 2.19
C GLN A 171 0.63 -2.15 2.58
N ASN A 172 -0.45 -1.86 1.86
CA ASN A 172 -1.76 -2.49 2.06
C ASN A 172 -1.68 -4.01 1.83
N MET A 173 -1.00 -4.45 0.76
CA MET A 173 -0.76 -5.86 0.49
C MET A 173 0.01 -6.57 1.63
N PHE A 174 0.97 -5.87 2.25
CA PHE A 174 1.72 -6.42 3.37
C PHE A 174 0.87 -6.53 4.64
N ILE A 175 0.02 -5.53 4.92
CA ILE A 175 -0.94 -5.56 6.03
C ILE A 175 -1.90 -6.75 5.86
N ASP A 176 -2.47 -6.92 4.66
CA ASP A 176 -3.36 -8.04 4.33
C ASP A 176 -2.67 -9.40 4.53
N LEU A 177 -1.38 -9.50 4.19
CA LEU A 177 -0.61 -10.73 4.36
C LEU A 177 -0.39 -11.07 5.85
N ILE A 178 -0.14 -10.06 6.68
CA ILE A 178 0.00 -10.24 8.13
C ILE A 178 -1.33 -10.69 8.75
N GLU A 179 -2.44 -10.04 8.40
CA GLU A 179 -3.76 -10.38 8.91
C GLU A 179 -4.16 -11.80 8.51
N LYS A 180 -3.90 -12.18 7.25
CA LYS A 180 -4.13 -13.53 6.76
C LYS A 180 -3.30 -14.57 7.53
N ARG A 181 -2.03 -14.30 7.83
CA ARG A 181 -1.20 -15.22 8.62
C ARG A 181 -1.70 -15.36 10.07
N GLY A 182 -2.13 -14.26 10.69
CA GLY A 182 -2.67 -14.28 12.05
C GLY A 182 -3.94 -15.13 12.17
N THR A 183 -4.85 -15.02 11.20
CA THR A 183 -6.10 -15.82 11.21
C THR A 183 -5.85 -17.31 10.98
N GLU A 184 -4.91 -17.68 10.10
CA GLU A 184 -4.54 -19.09 9.87
C GLU A 184 -3.90 -19.73 11.11
N MET A 185 -3.05 -19.00 11.84
CA MET A 185 -2.48 -19.51 13.10
C MET A 185 -3.58 -19.78 14.15
N ASN A 186 -4.59 -18.91 14.24
CA ASN A 186 -5.71 -19.12 15.14
C ASN A 186 -6.57 -20.32 14.74
N LYS A 187 -6.80 -20.54 13.43
CA LYS A 187 -7.50 -21.73 12.93
C LYS A 187 -6.74 -23.00 13.26
N ASN A 188 -5.43 -23.02 13.06
CA ASN A 188 -4.59 -24.18 13.37
C ASN A 188 -4.60 -24.51 14.86
N GLY A 189 -4.51 -23.50 15.74
CA GLY A 189 -4.65 -23.72 17.19
C GLY A 189 -6.03 -24.28 17.57
N ARG A 190 -7.10 -23.81 16.90
CA ARG A 190 -8.44 -24.37 17.11
C ARG A 190 -8.57 -25.80 16.59
N ILE A 191 -7.92 -26.14 15.48
CA ILE A 191 -7.88 -27.50 14.94
C ILE A 191 -7.17 -28.43 15.93
N GLU A 192 -5.98 -28.06 16.42
CA GLU A 192 -5.23 -28.87 17.39
C GLU A 192 -6.04 -29.11 18.68
N GLU A 193 -6.73 -28.09 19.17
CA GLU A 193 -7.62 -28.23 20.33
C GLU A 193 -8.80 -29.17 20.07
N LEU A 194 -9.43 -29.07 18.89
CA LEU A 194 -10.52 -29.97 18.50
C LEU A 194 -10.02 -31.41 18.34
N GLU A 195 -8.82 -31.63 17.80
CA GLU A 195 -8.21 -32.96 17.70
C GLU A 195 -7.97 -33.58 19.08
N ARG A 196 -7.50 -32.80 20.05
CA ARG A 196 -7.36 -33.25 21.46
C ARG A 196 -8.70 -33.64 22.08
N GLN A 197 -9.75 -32.86 21.82
CA GLN A 197 -11.09 -33.15 22.32
C GLN A 197 -11.65 -34.44 21.70
N VAL A 198 -11.48 -34.64 20.40
CA VAL A 198 -11.88 -35.87 19.71
C VAL A 198 -11.15 -37.08 20.28
N ALA A 199 -9.82 -37.02 20.44
CA ALA A 199 -9.03 -38.12 21.01
C ALA A 199 -9.47 -38.48 22.45
N SER A 200 -9.80 -37.48 23.27
CA SER A 200 -10.33 -37.69 24.63
C SER A 200 -11.69 -38.38 24.63
N LEU A 201 -12.60 -37.96 23.76
CA LEU A 201 -13.93 -38.57 23.60
C LEU A 201 -13.85 -40.02 23.13
N GLU A 202 -12.94 -40.35 22.20
CA GLU A 202 -12.72 -41.72 21.74
C GLU A 202 -12.23 -42.64 22.89
N GLN A 203 -11.33 -42.14 23.75
CA GLN A 203 -10.88 -42.88 24.92
C GLN A 203 -12.03 -43.15 25.91
N ILE A 204 -12.90 -42.17 26.14
CA ILE A 204 -14.09 -42.32 27.00
C ILE A 204 -15.05 -43.36 26.41
N ASN A 205 -15.34 -43.27 25.11
CA ASN A 205 -16.22 -44.21 24.42
C ASN A 205 -15.66 -45.65 24.45
N SER A 206 -14.34 -45.80 24.29
CA SER A 206 -13.66 -47.09 24.42
C SER A 206 -13.83 -47.70 25.82
N LYS A 207 -13.64 -46.89 26.88
CA LYS A 207 -13.87 -47.32 28.27
C LYS A 207 -15.32 -47.72 28.54
N LEU A 208 -16.28 -46.90 28.10
CA LEU A 208 -17.72 -47.19 28.25
C LEU A 208 -18.10 -48.48 27.53
N LYS A 209 -17.59 -48.71 26.31
CA LYS A 209 -17.81 -49.96 25.56
C LYS A 209 -17.28 -51.18 26.30
N GLY A 210 -16.08 -51.08 26.90
CA GLY A 210 -15.52 -52.13 27.76
C GLY A 210 -16.41 -52.44 28.97
N ASN A 211 -16.90 -51.41 29.66
CA ASN A 211 -17.81 -51.57 30.80
C ASN A 211 -19.13 -52.23 30.40
N LEU A 212 -19.71 -51.83 29.27
CA LEU A 212 -20.92 -52.46 28.72
C LEU A 212 -20.71 -53.93 28.39
N GLN A 213 -19.54 -54.30 27.86
CA GLN A 213 -19.20 -55.69 27.57
C GLN A 213 -19.11 -56.52 28.86
N ILE A 214 -18.46 -55.99 29.90
CA ILE A 214 -18.38 -56.64 31.22
C ILE A 214 -19.79 -56.86 31.79
N LEU A 215 -20.63 -55.82 31.76
CA LEU A 215 -22.00 -55.90 32.27
C LEU A 215 -22.83 -56.94 31.48
N SER A 216 -22.69 -56.97 30.16
CA SER A 216 -23.35 -57.96 29.32
C SER A 216 -22.92 -59.39 29.67
N GLN A 217 -21.61 -59.62 29.85
CA GLN A 217 -21.11 -60.93 30.27
C GLN A 217 -21.66 -61.35 31.64
N TRP A 218 -21.69 -60.41 32.60
CA TRP A 218 -22.25 -60.64 33.93
C TRP A 218 -23.75 -61.01 33.88
N THR A 219 -24.55 -60.30 33.07
CA THR A 219 -25.98 -60.63 32.89
C THR A 219 -26.21 -62.02 32.29
N LYS A 220 -25.39 -62.42 31.30
CA LYS A 220 -25.46 -63.76 30.69
C LYS A 220 -25.16 -64.86 31.71
N GLN A 221 -24.12 -64.69 32.53
CA GLN A 221 -23.77 -65.65 33.58
C GLN A 221 -24.86 -65.81 34.64
N ASN A 222 -25.53 -64.71 35.00
CA ASN A 222 -26.64 -64.74 35.96
C ASN A 222 -27.91 -65.40 35.38
N GLN A 223 -28.20 -65.21 34.09
CA GLN A 223 -29.31 -65.89 33.42
C GLN A 223 -29.08 -67.40 33.34
N THR A 224 -27.88 -67.85 32.96
CA THR A 224 -27.57 -69.29 32.90
C THR A 224 -27.64 -69.96 34.27
N SER A 225 -27.22 -69.26 35.33
CA SER A 225 -27.30 -69.77 36.70
C SER A 225 -28.75 -69.89 37.18
N SER A 226 -29.63 -68.96 36.75
CA SER A 226 -31.06 -68.98 37.09
C SER A 226 -31.81 -70.10 36.35
N GLN A 227 -31.51 -70.33 35.07
CA GLN A 227 -32.11 -71.41 34.28
C GLN A 227 -31.72 -72.79 34.83
N ALA A 228 -30.43 -72.98 35.18
CA ALA A 228 -29.96 -74.21 35.80
C ALA A 228 -30.66 -74.51 37.15
N ALA A 229 -30.98 -73.47 37.94
CA ALA A 229 -31.73 -73.61 39.17
C ALA A 229 -33.21 -74.00 38.92
N GLN A 230 -33.84 -73.51 37.85
CA GLN A 230 -35.21 -73.90 37.47
C GLN A 230 -35.30 -75.33 36.92
N ASP A 231 -34.32 -75.76 36.12
CA ASP A 231 -34.24 -77.13 35.61
C ASP A 231 -34.02 -78.14 36.75
N SER A 232 -33.23 -77.76 37.77
CA SER A 232 -33.02 -78.57 38.98
C SER A 232 -34.28 -78.70 39.84
N ASN A 233 -35.16 -77.69 39.83
CA ASN A 233 -36.43 -77.74 40.56
C ASN A 233 -37.52 -78.54 39.79
N SER A 234 -37.44 -78.58 38.46
CA SER A 234 -38.39 -79.34 37.62
C SER A 234 -38.13 -80.85 37.64
N GLN A 235 -36.89 -81.31 37.87
CA GLN A 235 -36.60 -82.74 38.08
C GLN A 235 -37.08 -83.30 39.42
N ASN A 236 -37.43 -82.45 40.39
CA ASN A 236 -38.02 -82.91 41.66
C ASN A 236 -39.57 -82.95 41.62
N SER A 237 -40.18 -82.36 40.59
CA SER A 237 -41.64 -82.37 40.36
C SER A 237 -42.11 -83.56 39.51
N SER A 238 -41.25 -84.22 38.75
CA SER A 238 -41.65 -85.34 37.86
C SER A 238 -41.64 -86.72 38.54
N LYS A 239 -41.54 -86.78 39.88
CA LYS A 239 -41.51 -88.04 40.64
C LYS A 239 -42.73 -88.24 41.55
N VAL A 240 -43.77 -87.42 41.40
CA VAL A 240 -45.00 -87.52 42.20
C VAL A 240 -46.22 -87.98 41.39
N ASP A 241 -46.20 -87.93 40.06
CA ASP A 241 -47.40 -88.21 39.23
C ASP A 241 -47.28 -89.47 38.36
N ASP A 242 -46.76 -90.57 38.94
CA ASP A 242 -46.89 -91.94 38.40
C ASP A 242 -47.93 -92.75 39.19
N ALA A 243 -49.04 -92.10 39.54
CA ALA A 243 -50.25 -92.74 40.04
C ALA A 243 -51.48 -91.94 39.59
N LEU A 244 -52.40 -92.65 38.91
CA LEU A 244 -53.72 -92.23 38.40
C LEU A 244 -53.71 -91.80 36.92
N GLN A 245 -53.91 -92.76 36.01
CA GLN A 245 -55.23 -93.12 35.45
C GLN A 245 -55.77 -92.14 34.39
N ASN A 246 -55.67 -92.59 33.14
CA ASN A 246 -56.72 -92.63 32.09
C ASN A 246 -58.17 -92.52 32.65
N PRO A 247 -59.25 -92.12 31.91
CA PRO A 247 -59.39 -91.82 30.47
C PRO A 247 -60.33 -90.61 30.15
N SER A 248 -60.71 -90.49 28.87
CA SER A 248 -61.96 -89.87 28.36
C SER A 248 -61.96 -88.34 28.30
N GLN A 249 -62.64 -87.65 27.40
CA GLN A 249 -63.45 -87.92 26.22
C GLN A 249 -63.78 -86.51 25.68
N ALA A 250 -63.94 -86.37 24.35
CA ALA A 250 -64.82 -85.38 23.71
C ALA A 250 -64.44 -83.89 23.96
N ASN A 251 -64.87 -82.89 23.21
CA ASN A 251 -65.73 -82.77 22.05
C ASN A 251 -65.48 -81.37 21.47
N GLU A 252 -65.73 -81.23 20.17
CA GLU A 252 -66.44 -80.10 19.52
C GLU A 252 -65.85 -78.67 19.63
N ASN A 253 -65.63 -78.01 18.49
CA ASN A 253 -66.53 -77.00 17.89
C ASN A 253 -66.88 -75.91 18.90
N ASP A 254 -66.67 -74.62 18.64
CA ASP A 254 -67.24 -73.90 17.51
C ASP A 254 -66.71 -72.45 17.58
N SER A 255 -66.59 -71.84 16.40
CA SER A 255 -66.62 -70.40 16.11
C SER A 255 -65.47 -69.48 16.54
#